data_AF-A0A7X8CK13-F1
#
_entry.id   AF-A0A7X8CK13-F1
#
_cell.length_a   1.000
_cell.length_b   1.000
_cell.length_c   1.000
_cell.angle_alpha   90.00
_cell.angle_beta   90.00
_cell.angle_gamma   90.00
#
_symmetry.space_group_name_H-M   'P 1'
#
loop_
_entity.id
_entity.type
_entity.pdbx_description
1 polymer ?
#
loop_
_entity_poly.entity_id
_entity_poly.type
_entity_poly.pdbx_seq_one_letter_code
_entity_poly.pdbx_strand_id
1 'polypeptide(L)'
;TSKPEETEGDFRARVAQALREKRDLEVAKMKAKFAPKFQTLENKIRLSQERIEREKAQAEQQKIGTYVSVGATLLGALLGRSARVGTVGRAATAAKSMSRIGKESAEVQRAKDSLENLQEQLKALQEQFDEALAPLRLDVDPMSLDLHPNIIRPRKSDIIIDTIGICWVPSGKVLTRNE
;
A
#
# COMPACT_ATOMS: atom_id res chain seq x y z
N THR A 1 -20.38 -7.76 -21.22
CA THR A 1 -20.59 -8.77 -22.28
C THR A 1 -19.36 -8.80 -23.17
N SER A 2 -19.14 -9.92 -23.86
CA SER A 2 -18.08 -10.02 -24.87
C SER A 2 -18.38 -9.14 -26.08
N LYS A 3 -17.34 -8.73 -26.79
CA LYS A 3 -17.46 -8.07 -28.10
C LYS A 3 -17.75 -9.15 -29.18
N PRO A 4 -18.34 -8.76 -30.33
CA PRO A 4 -18.43 -9.66 -31.47
C PRO A 4 -17.04 -10.22 -31.82
N GLU A 5 -16.97 -11.51 -32.13
CA GLU A 5 -15.73 -12.21 -32.51
C GLU A 5 -14.64 -12.27 -31.43
N GLU A 6 -14.90 -11.82 -30.20
CA GLU A 6 -13.97 -11.94 -29.07
C GLU A 6 -13.92 -13.38 -28.57
N THR A 7 -12.72 -13.95 -28.47
CA THR A 7 -12.54 -15.27 -27.88
C THR A 7 -12.79 -15.21 -26.36
N GLU A 8 -13.11 -16.35 -25.73
CA GLU A 8 -13.26 -16.39 -24.27
C GLU A 8 -11.97 -15.94 -23.55
N GLY A 9 -10.80 -16.33 -24.09
CA GLY A 9 -9.50 -15.93 -23.55
C GLY A 9 -9.30 -14.42 -23.55
N ASP A 10 -9.60 -13.77 -24.67
CA ASP A 10 -9.49 -12.31 -24.81
C ASP A 10 -10.47 -11.58 -23.88
N PHE A 11 -11.72 -12.08 -23.81
CA PHE A 11 -12.72 -11.53 -22.90
C PHE A 11 -12.28 -11.61 -21.45
N ARG A 12 -11.77 -12.78 -21.03
CA ARG A 12 -11.29 -13.02 -19.67
C ARG A 12 -10.09 -12.13 -19.33
N ALA A 13 -9.12 -12.01 -20.24
CA ALA A 13 -7.97 -11.13 -20.07
C ALA A 13 -8.40 -9.67 -19.89
N ARG A 14 -9.35 -9.19 -20.71
CA ARG A 14 -9.90 -7.83 -20.62
C ARG A 14 -10.63 -7.58 -19.30
N VAL A 15 -11.46 -8.51 -18.84
CA VAL A 15 -12.16 -8.39 -17.55
C VAL A 15 -11.16 -8.37 -16.40
N ALA A 16 -10.17 -9.26 -16.42
CA ALA A 16 -9.12 -9.30 -15.41
C ALA A 16 -8.32 -8.00 -15.35
N GLN A 17 -7.96 -7.43 -16.50
CA GLN A 17 -7.29 -6.13 -16.56
C GLN A 17 -8.15 -5.02 -15.95
N ALA A 18 -9.44 -4.93 -16.33
CA ALA A 18 -10.34 -3.92 -15.79
C ALA A 18 -10.52 -4.05 -14.26
N LEU A 19 -10.53 -5.27 -13.72
CA LEU A 19 -10.59 -5.51 -12.28
C LEU A 19 -9.31 -5.05 -11.58
N ARG A 20 -8.14 -5.30 -12.17
CA ARG A 20 -6.84 -4.81 -11.65
C ARG A 20 -6.80 -3.28 -11.64
N GLU A 21 -7.17 -2.64 -12.76
CA GLU A 21 -7.23 -1.18 -12.85
C GLU A 21 -8.17 -0.58 -11.81
N LYS A 22 -9.36 -1.18 -11.62
CA LYS A 22 -10.30 -0.74 -10.58
C LYS A 22 -9.69 -0.86 -9.18
N ARG A 23 -9.01 -1.97 -8.88
CA ARG A 23 -8.33 -2.17 -7.59
C ARG A 23 -7.24 -1.12 -7.38
N ASP A 24 -6.40 -0.89 -8.38
CA ASP A 24 -5.31 0.07 -8.30
C ASP A 24 -5.82 1.49 -8.08
N LEU A 25 -6.94 1.85 -8.72
CA LEU A 25 -7.64 3.11 -8.47
C LEU A 25 -8.17 3.21 -7.03
N GLU A 26 -8.78 2.15 -6.49
CA GLU A 26 -9.25 2.15 -5.10
C GLU A 26 -8.08 2.25 -4.10
N VAL A 27 -6.98 1.52 -4.34
CA VAL A 27 -5.75 1.64 -3.54
C VAL A 27 -5.17 3.05 -3.62
N ALA A 28 -5.13 3.66 -4.81
CA ALA A 28 -4.65 5.02 -5.00
C ALA A 28 -5.52 6.05 -4.26
N LYS A 29 -6.86 5.91 -4.30
CA LYS A 29 -7.79 6.75 -3.52
C LYS A 29 -7.54 6.63 -2.02
N MET A 30 -7.33 5.40 -1.52
CA MET A 30 -7.02 5.17 -0.11
C MET A 30 -5.70 5.82 0.28
N LYS A 31 -4.64 5.65 -0.52
CA LYS A 31 -3.36 6.36 -0.31
C LYS A 31 -3.55 7.87 -0.29
N ALA A 32 -4.28 8.44 -1.24
CA ALA A 32 -4.55 9.87 -1.30
C ALA A 32 -5.32 10.39 -0.07
N LYS A 33 -6.25 9.59 0.47
CA LYS A 33 -7.03 9.93 1.67
C LYS A 33 -6.18 9.97 2.95
N PHE A 34 -5.19 9.08 3.07
CA PHE A 34 -4.36 8.97 4.27
C PHE A 34 -3.05 9.76 4.19
N ALA A 35 -2.52 10.01 2.99
CA ALA A 35 -1.32 10.82 2.76
C ALA A 35 -1.25 12.14 3.55
N PRO A 36 -2.29 13.02 3.55
CA PRO A 36 -2.22 14.27 4.31
C PRO A 36 -2.18 14.04 5.83
N LYS A 37 -2.77 12.95 6.33
CA LYS A 37 -2.74 12.61 7.76
C LYS A 37 -1.35 12.17 8.19
N PHE A 38 -0.71 11.31 7.41
CA PHE A 38 0.67 10.89 7.64
C PHE A 38 1.63 12.08 7.59
N GLN A 39 1.55 12.91 6.54
CA GLN A 39 2.38 14.11 6.43
C GLN A 39 2.20 15.06 7.61
N THR A 40 0.97 15.21 8.10
CA THR A 40 0.69 16.07 9.27
C THR A 40 1.36 15.52 10.53
N LEU A 41 1.27 14.22 10.80
CA LEU A 41 1.90 13.59 11.97
C LEU A 41 3.43 13.58 11.86
N GLU A 42 3.97 13.23 10.70
CA GLU A 42 5.43 13.25 10.43
C GLU A 42 6.01 14.65 10.61
N ASN A 43 5.33 15.68 10.09
CA ASN A 43 5.75 17.06 10.29
C ASN A 43 5.72 17.47 11.77
N LYS A 44 4.69 17.05 12.53
CA LYS A 44 4.64 17.30 13.98
C LYS A 44 5.76 16.58 14.72
N ILE A 45 6.07 15.34 14.36
CA ILE A 45 7.18 14.56 14.94
C ILE A 45 8.50 15.26 14.65
N ARG A 46 8.77 15.64 13.39
CA ARG A 46 9.99 16.35 12.99
C ARG A 46 10.15 17.65 13.77
N LEU A 47 9.11 18.48 13.84
CA LEU A 47 9.15 19.74 14.60
C LEU A 47 9.38 19.51 16.10
N SER A 48 8.80 18.45 16.67
CA SER A 48 9.02 18.06 18.07
C SER A 48 10.46 17.61 18.31
N GLN A 49 11.03 16.80 17.40
CA GLN A 49 12.43 16.37 17.45
C GLN A 49 13.38 17.56 17.37
N GLU A 50 13.17 18.48 16.42
CA GLU A 50 13.96 19.71 16.29
C GLU A 50 13.85 20.61 17.53
N ARG A 51 12.69 20.62 18.20
CA ARG A 51 12.53 21.35 19.46
C ARG A 51 13.32 20.68 20.59
N ILE A 52 13.21 19.37 20.73
CA ILE A 52 13.97 18.60 21.73
C ILE A 52 15.47 18.76 21.51
N GLU A 53 15.94 18.71 20.27
CA GLU A 53 17.35 18.91 19.93
C GLU A 53 17.84 20.31 20.28
N ARG A 54 17.04 21.36 19.98
CA ARG A 54 17.39 22.74 20.36
C ARG A 54 17.40 22.93 21.89
N GLU A 55 16.41 22.40 22.59
CA GLU A 55 16.34 22.47 24.06
C GLU A 55 17.48 21.67 24.70
N LYS A 56 17.85 20.52 24.14
CA LYS A 56 19.05 19.76 24.54
C LYS A 56 20.34 20.54 24.27
N ALA A 57 20.49 21.16 23.11
CA ALA A 57 21.68 21.95 22.77
C ALA A 57 21.82 23.20 23.66
N GLN A 58 20.71 23.83 24.05
CA GLN A 58 20.71 24.92 25.04
C GLN A 58 21.03 24.40 26.45
N ALA A 59 20.55 23.21 26.82
CA ALA A 59 20.92 22.53 28.06
C ALA A 59 22.37 22.00 28.07
N GLU A 60 22.97 21.75 26.90
CA GLU A 60 24.35 21.27 26.75
C GLU A 60 25.42 22.32 27.11
N GLN A 61 25.04 23.58 27.37
CA GLN A 61 25.94 24.49 28.10
C GLN A 61 26.12 24.09 29.58
N GLN A 62 25.28 23.19 30.13
CA GLN A 62 25.40 22.69 31.49
C GLN A 62 25.08 21.19 31.61
N LYS A 63 26.16 20.41 31.56
CA LYS A 63 26.37 19.03 32.05
C LYS A 63 26.24 17.89 31.03
N ILE A 64 27.44 17.42 30.66
CA ILE A 64 27.75 16.10 30.12
C ILE A 64 27.08 15.01 30.96
N GLY A 65 26.46 14.06 30.29
CA GLY A 65 25.87 12.84 30.85
C GLY A 65 25.26 11.99 29.75
N THR A 66 26.11 11.45 28.88
CA THR A 66 25.77 10.55 27.78
C THR A 66 24.86 9.40 28.25
N TYR A 67 23.59 9.40 27.81
CA TYR A 67 22.77 8.19 27.79
C TYR A 67 22.64 7.73 26.35
N VAL A 68 23.38 6.66 26.05
CA VAL A 68 23.27 5.90 24.80
C VAL A 68 21.91 5.19 24.83
N SER A 69 20.94 5.65 24.02
CA SER A 69 19.78 4.81 23.72
C SER A 69 20.19 3.81 22.64
N VAL A 70 20.42 2.59 23.10
CA VAL A 70 20.50 1.36 22.31
C VAL A 70 19.22 1.20 21.49
N GLY A 71 19.35 0.86 20.21
CA GLY A 71 18.33 0.09 19.50
C GLY A 71 17.56 0.78 18.37
N ALA A 72 18.24 1.07 17.26
CA ALA A 72 17.60 1.08 15.94
C ALA A 72 18.60 0.63 14.85
N THR A 73 19.28 -0.49 15.10
CA THR A 73 20.38 -0.99 14.24
C THR A 73 19.92 -1.92 13.12
N LEU A 74 18.69 -1.83 12.59
CA LEU A 74 18.29 -2.72 11.48
C LEU A 74 17.54 -2.04 10.33
N LEU A 75 17.83 -0.78 10.01
CA LEU A 75 17.48 -0.21 8.69
C LEU A 75 18.59 0.68 8.08
N GLY A 76 19.84 0.49 8.49
CA GLY A 76 21.00 1.25 7.99
C GLY A 76 21.69 0.67 6.74
N ALA A 77 21.20 -0.43 6.16
CA ALA A 77 21.89 -1.15 5.10
C ALA A 77 21.52 -0.74 3.66
N LEU A 78 20.62 0.24 3.45
CA LEU A 78 20.16 0.63 2.11
C LEU A 78 20.50 2.07 1.69
N LEU A 79 21.14 2.84 2.57
CA LEU A 79 21.57 4.21 2.28
C LEU A 79 23.02 4.39 2.74
N GLY A 80 23.93 3.83 1.94
CA GLY A 80 25.36 3.94 2.18
C GLY A 80 25.81 5.40 2.23
N ARG A 81 26.19 5.87 3.41
CA ARG A 81 27.30 6.82 3.60
C ARG A 81 27.80 6.80 5.05
N SER A 82 29.06 6.39 5.18
CA SER A 82 29.89 6.51 6.37
C SER A 82 30.31 7.97 6.62
N ALA A 83 30.35 8.42 7.89
CA ALA A 83 31.39 9.28 8.46
C ALA A 83 31.08 9.61 9.95
N ARG A 84 31.82 8.99 10.87
CA ARG A 84 32.90 9.56 11.71
C ARG A 84 32.49 10.14 13.06
N VAL A 85 32.90 9.37 14.06
CA VAL A 85 33.42 9.76 15.37
C VAL A 85 34.21 11.09 15.32
N GLY A 86 33.91 11.97 16.28
CA GLY A 86 34.72 13.13 16.63
C GLY A 86 34.56 13.45 18.11
N THR A 87 35.58 13.14 18.90
CA THR A 87 35.75 13.50 20.31
C THR A 87 36.45 14.86 20.45
N VAL A 88 36.25 15.50 21.62
CA VAL A 88 37.09 16.53 22.30
C VAL A 88 36.64 18.00 22.20
N GLY A 89 36.44 18.57 23.40
CA GLY A 89 36.47 20.01 23.69
C GLY A 89 36.12 20.31 25.15
N ARG A 90 37.09 20.25 26.07
CA ARG A 90 36.96 20.73 27.47
C ARG A 90 37.16 22.25 27.54
N ALA A 91 36.28 22.96 28.26
CA ALA A 91 36.55 24.21 29.02
C ALA A 91 35.27 24.55 29.83
N ALA A 92 35.28 24.42 31.15
CA ALA A 92 35.58 25.44 32.17
C ALA A 92 34.35 26.26 32.65
N THR A 93 33.89 25.90 33.86
CA THR A 93 33.34 26.72 34.96
C THR A 93 32.30 27.81 34.67
N ALA A 94 31.07 27.60 35.17
CA ALA A 94 30.30 28.63 35.89
C ALA A 94 29.21 27.98 36.78
N ALA A 95 29.32 28.23 38.08
CA ALA A 95 28.30 27.91 39.09
C ALA A 95 27.40 29.14 39.30
N LYS A 96 26.07 28.95 39.23
CA LYS A 96 25.00 29.64 39.99
C LYS A 96 23.66 29.50 39.27
N SER A 97 22.86 28.48 39.61
CA SER A 97 21.37 28.52 39.57
C SER A 97 20.74 27.17 39.93
N MET A 98 20.72 26.80 41.22
CA MET A 98 20.14 25.54 41.72
C MET A 98 18.59 25.50 41.67
N SER A 99 17.89 26.60 41.35
CA SER A 99 16.42 26.66 41.32
C SER A 99 15.82 26.53 39.89
N ARG A 100 16.65 26.53 38.84
CA ARG A 100 16.22 26.44 37.42
C ARG A 100 16.39 25.05 36.79
N ILE A 101 17.30 24.26 37.35
CA ILE A 101 17.72 22.94 36.84
C ILE A 101 16.56 21.91 36.85
N GLY A 102 15.65 21.98 37.83
CA GLY A 102 14.48 21.10 37.86
C GLY A 102 13.40 21.44 36.82
N LYS A 103 13.30 22.70 36.38
CA LYS A 103 12.28 23.14 35.41
C LYS A 103 12.68 22.80 33.98
N GLU A 104 13.95 23.03 33.61
CA GLU A 104 14.49 22.69 32.27
C GLU A 104 14.46 21.18 32.00
N SER A 105 14.82 20.35 32.99
CA SER A 105 14.71 18.88 32.84
C SER A 105 13.27 18.41 32.69
N ALA A 106 12.31 19.08 33.35
CA ALA A 106 10.89 18.77 33.23
C ALA A 106 10.28 19.25 31.89
N GLU A 107 10.86 20.27 31.25
CA GLU A 107 10.47 20.72 29.90
C GLU A 107 10.92 19.72 28.83
N VAL A 108 12.18 19.28 28.89
CA VAL A 108 12.70 18.24 27.98
C VAL A 108 11.93 16.93 28.14
N GLN A 109 11.58 16.55 29.37
CA GLN A 109 10.79 15.32 29.60
C GLN A 109 9.38 15.44 29.01
N ARG A 110 8.67 16.55 29.25
CA ARG A 110 7.34 16.79 28.63
C ARG A 110 7.39 16.79 27.10
N ALA A 111 8.47 17.32 26.51
CA ALA A 111 8.66 17.31 25.07
C ALA A 111 8.86 15.87 24.53
N LYS A 112 9.60 15.01 25.25
CA LYS A 112 9.74 13.59 24.93
C LYS A 112 8.41 12.83 25.04
N ASP A 113 7.66 13.03 26.12
CA ASP A 113 6.35 12.39 26.31
C ASP A 113 5.38 12.80 25.18
N SER A 114 5.43 14.07 24.75
CA SER A 114 4.66 14.54 23.59
C SER A 114 5.09 13.90 22.28
N LEU A 115 6.39 13.62 22.10
CA LEU A 115 6.90 12.94 20.91
C LEU A 115 6.47 11.46 20.88
N GLU A 116 6.51 10.79 22.02
CA GLU A 116 6.04 9.40 22.17
C GLU A 116 4.55 9.29 21.81
N ASN A 117 3.72 10.19 22.34
CA ASN A 117 2.30 10.27 21.95
C ASN A 117 2.08 10.46 20.44
N LEU A 118 2.91 11.27 19.77
CA LEU A 118 2.81 11.47 18.32
C LEU A 118 3.24 10.22 17.54
N GLN A 119 4.23 9.47 18.05
CA GLN A 119 4.66 8.21 17.46
C GLN A 119 3.60 7.12 17.62
N GLU A 120 2.93 7.04 18.77
CA GLU A 120 1.77 6.16 18.98
C GLU A 120 0.62 6.49 18.02
N GLN A 121 0.32 7.77 17.82
CA GLN A 121 -0.69 8.21 16.84
C GLN A 121 -0.31 7.82 15.42
N LEU A 122 0.97 7.92 15.05
CA LEU A 122 1.45 7.47 13.74
C LEU A 122 1.26 5.97 13.57
N LYS A 123 1.61 5.18 14.60
CA LYS A 123 1.45 3.73 14.59
C LYS A 123 -0.03 3.33 14.46
N ALA A 124 -0.91 3.95 15.23
CA ALA A 124 -2.35 3.71 15.14
C ALA A 124 -2.91 4.09 13.75
N LEU A 125 -2.42 5.18 13.15
CA LEU A 125 -2.81 5.57 11.79
C LEU A 125 -2.33 4.55 10.74
N GLN A 126 -1.14 3.98 10.94
CA GLN A 126 -0.60 2.92 10.09
C GLN A 126 -1.45 1.66 10.17
N GLU A 127 -1.82 1.22 11.38
CA GLU A 127 -2.71 0.07 11.57
C GLU A 127 -4.07 0.29 10.91
N GLN A 128 -4.67 1.47 11.07
CA GLN A 128 -5.93 1.83 10.38
C GLN A 128 -5.80 1.81 8.86
N PHE A 129 -4.65 2.24 8.32
CA PHE A 129 -4.40 2.20 6.89
C PHE A 129 -4.27 0.77 6.37
N ASP A 130 -3.55 -0.09 7.10
CA ASP A 130 -3.36 -1.49 6.74
C ASP A 130 -4.68 -2.29 6.83
N GLU A 131 -5.48 -2.06 7.86
CA GLU A 131 -6.83 -2.62 7.99
C GLU A 131 -7.73 -2.20 6.83
N ALA A 132 -7.67 -0.92 6.44
CA ALA A 132 -8.46 -0.40 5.33
C ALA A 132 -7.99 -0.91 3.95
N LEU A 133 -6.74 -1.34 3.81
CA LEU A 133 -6.20 -1.97 2.60
C LEU A 133 -6.43 -3.49 2.55
N ALA A 134 -6.60 -4.17 3.69
CA ALA A 134 -6.81 -5.61 3.75
C ALA A 134 -7.89 -6.15 2.79
N PRO A 135 -9.10 -5.56 2.68
CA PRO A 135 -10.12 -6.06 1.74
C PRO A 135 -9.74 -5.85 0.26
N LEU A 136 -8.89 -4.87 -0.04
CA LEU A 136 -8.43 -4.57 -1.40
C LEU A 136 -7.26 -5.46 -1.86
N ARG A 137 -6.61 -6.16 -0.92
CA ARG A 137 -5.47 -7.07 -1.18
C ARG A 137 -5.89 -8.45 -1.69
N LEU A 138 -7.18 -8.78 -1.69
CA LEU A 138 -7.64 -10.05 -2.24
C LEU A 138 -7.34 -10.08 -3.74
N ASP A 139 -6.40 -10.93 -4.11
CA ASP A 139 -6.02 -11.12 -5.50
C ASP A 139 -7.16 -11.88 -6.18
N VAL A 140 -7.80 -11.22 -7.15
CA VAL A 140 -8.83 -11.87 -7.97
C VAL A 140 -8.08 -12.60 -9.07
N ASP A 141 -7.95 -13.92 -8.91
CA ASP A 141 -7.40 -14.78 -9.95
C ASP A 141 -8.28 -14.67 -11.22
N PRO A 142 -7.74 -14.26 -12.37
CA PRO A 142 -8.47 -14.24 -13.63
C PRO A 142 -9.11 -15.59 -13.98
N MET A 143 -8.49 -16.70 -13.56
CA MET A 143 -8.98 -18.05 -13.80
C MET A 143 -10.14 -18.43 -12.88
N SER A 144 -10.27 -17.79 -11.72
CA SER A 144 -11.40 -18.01 -10.81
C SER A 144 -12.65 -17.20 -11.17
N LEU A 145 -12.60 -16.42 -12.26
CA LEU A 145 -13.78 -15.69 -12.76
C LEU A 145 -14.81 -16.67 -13.31
N ASP A 146 -16.00 -16.64 -12.70
CA ASP A 146 -17.16 -17.45 -13.08
C ASP A 146 -17.86 -16.86 -14.32
N LEU A 147 -17.35 -17.23 -15.51
CA LEU A 147 -17.83 -16.75 -16.79
C LEU A 147 -18.92 -17.67 -17.35
N HIS A 148 -20.04 -17.08 -17.74
CA HIS A 148 -21.18 -17.82 -18.32
C HIS A 148 -21.30 -17.55 -19.82
N PRO A 149 -21.30 -18.60 -20.68
CA PRO A 149 -21.55 -18.43 -22.10
C PRO A 149 -23.01 -18.06 -22.33
N ASN A 150 -23.25 -16.96 -23.05
CA ASN A 150 -24.59 -16.57 -23.48
C ASN A 150 -24.73 -16.81 -24.99
N ILE A 151 -25.43 -17.88 -25.36
CA ILE A 151 -25.67 -18.24 -26.75
C ILE A 151 -26.88 -17.47 -27.27
N ILE A 152 -26.62 -16.48 -28.13
CA ILE A 152 -27.67 -15.75 -28.83
C ILE A 152 -28.01 -16.52 -30.11
N ARG A 153 -29.16 -17.20 -30.12
CA ARG A 153 -29.64 -17.90 -31.32
C ARG A 153 -30.28 -16.89 -32.28
N PRO A 154 -30.03 -16.98 -33.60
CA PRO A 154 -30.75 -16.17 -34.57
C PRO A 154 -32.24 -16.50 -34.48
N ARG A 155 -33.10 -15.47 -34.57
CA ARG A 155 -34.55 -15.69 -34.68
C ARG A 155 -34.86 -16.15 -36.09
N LYS A 156 -35.91 -16.97 -36.25
CA LYS A 156 -36.36 -17.44 -37.57
C LYS A 156 -36.66 -16.29 -38.55
N SER A 157 -37.15 -15.15 -38.03
CA SER A 157 -37.38 -13.92 -38.81
C SER A 157 -36.11 -13.28 -39.37
N ASP A 158 -34.96 -13.57 -38.75
CA ASP A 158 -33.68 -12.92 -39.04
C ASP A 158 -32.81 -13.81 -39.97
N ILE A 159 -33.34 -14.92 -40.46
CA ILE A 159 -32.68 -15.86 -41.37
C ILE A 159 -33.23 -15.65 -42.78
N ILE A 160 -32.38 -15.19 -43.70
CA ILE A 160 -32.68 -15.11 -45.13
C ILE A 160 -32.26 -16.44 -45.77
N ILE A 161 -33.17 -17.07 -46.51
CA ILE A 161 -32.91 -18.32 -47.23
C ILE A 161 -32.70 -17.97 -48.71
N ASP A 162 -31.45 -17.90 -49.14
CA ASP A 162 -31.11 -17.52 -50.52
C ASP A 162 -31.21 -18.68 -51.51
N THR A 163 -31.09 -19.93 -51.05
CA THR A 163 -31.08 -21.10 -51.93
C THR A 163 -31.76 -22.29 -51.27
N ILE A 164 -32.65 -22.95 -52.02
CA ILE A 164 -33.33 -24.17 -51.61
C ILE A 164 -33.04 -25.23 -52.66
N GLY A 165 -32.71 -26.44 -52.22
CA GLY A 165 -32.45 -27.58 -53.09
C GLY A 165 -33.17 -28.84 -52.59
N ILE A 166 -33.43 -29.77 -53.50
CA ILE A 166 -34.00 -31.07 -53.17
C ILE A 166 -32.85 -32.07 -53.06
N CYS A 167 -32.70 -32.70 -51.89
CA CYS A 167 -31.79 -33.82 -51.69
C CYS A 167 -32.58 -35.12 -51.77
N TRP A 168 -32.34 -35.92 -52.81
CA TRP A 168 -32.91 -37.25 -52.93
C TRP A 168 -31.98 -38.27 -52.28
N VAL A 169 -32.46 -38.94 -51.23
CA VAL A 169 -31.74 -40.04 -50.58
C VAL A 169 -32.30 -41.37 -51.10
N PRO A 170 -31.51 -42.18 -51.81
CA PRO A 170 -31.94 -43.51 -52.25
C PRO A 170 -32.16 -44.42 -51.04
N SER A 171 -33.41 -44.84 -50.80
CA SER A 171 -33.71 -45.94 -49.87
C SER A 171 -33.54 -47.29 -50.60
N GLY A 172 -32.30 -47.66 -50.92
CA GLY A 172 -32.00 -49.01 -51.41
C GLY A 172 -32.17 -50.03 -50.28
N LYS A 173 -32.81 -51.18 -50.56
CA LYS A 173 -32.72 -52.35 -49.67
C LYS A 173 -31.25 -52.71 -49.51
N VAL A 174 -30.76 -52.81 -48.27
CA VAL A 174 -29.46 -53.44 -47.99
C VAL A 174 -29.54 -54.86 -48.55
N LEU A 175 -28.84 -55.12 -49.65
CA LEU A 175 -28.59 -56.48 -50.10
C LEU A 175 -27.65 -57.08 -49.06
N THR A 176 -28.18 -57.90 -48.16
CA THR A 176 -27.37 -58.78 -47.34
C THR A 176 -26.64 -59.71 -48.30
N ARG A 177 -25.33 -59.49 -48.46
CA ARG A 177 -24.44 -60.41 -49.13
C ARG A 177 -24.32 -61.66 -48.25
N ASN A 178 -25.02 -62.72 -48.62
CA ASN A 178 -24.66 -64.06 -48.19
C ASN A 178 -23.57 -64.57 -49.13
N GLU A 179 -22.55 -65.17 -48.51
CA GLU A 179 -21.33 -65.80 -49.06
C GLU A 179 -20.14 -64.87 -49.35
#